data_AF-A0A967FBR1-F1
#
_entry.id   AF-A0A967FBR1-F1
#
_cell.length_a   1.000
_cell.length_b   1.000
_cell.length_c   1.000
_cell.angle_alpha   90.00
_cell.angle_beta   90.00
_cell.angle_gamma   90.00
#
_symmetry.space_group_name_H-M   'P 1'
#
loop_
_entity.id
_entity.type
_entity.pdbx_description
1 polymer ?
#
loop_
_entity_poly.entity_id
_entity_poly.type
_entity_poly.pdbx_seq_one_letter_code
_entity_poly.pdbx_strand_id
1 'polypeptide(L)'
;MKNMERRKRVMQRSIRLGHCICDPKKPCPCDLFKEKDICLCSGERLESPTGPVQLTSLVEKAGCASKIDQAFLKQILTDLPTFDDPRVLVGVPAGDDAGIYDMGGGTALVQTVDVFTPSVDDPYVFGQVAAANSVSDIYAMGGRPMTAVSVIGFPARMVPDKVMHDILCGGIDKMKEAVVAIIGGHSINDSQLKAGFAVTGTIEKDKIVTNSRAREGDVLVLTKPLGTGIVAFAAQIGRAKQESIEASAKSMTSLNKKASELMVKFKAHACTDVTGFSLLGHLTEMALKSGVDAEIIWDELPLLAGVPQYAADGILPGAIERNKESCSARVVPADGLKQEMLDICYDAQTSGGLLIAIAENAADDFLKALHSEGVAEASVVGKVLGKGSGLVHVRTTGKREMPAPSQEKPAAKAPVVTQEVEQVCCAEPEVEETACCADGHGTGTAVSGDKLGTSEIQRKFQEFLKSANTPGALDAYTKQAVALSLSVLAKCEPCVKMHIKKARKMGFSQEEIDEAAWMGIAFGGSPVMMFYNGVKNS
;
A
#
# COMPACT_ATOMS: atom_id res chain seq x y z
N MET A 1 -5.29 -29.84 -21.04
CA MET A 1 -4.38 -30.49 -22.01
C MET A 1 -3.63 -29.43 -22.80
N LYS A 2 -2.30 -29.47 -22.83
CA LYS A 2 -1.47 -28.49 -23.57
C LYS A 2 -1.68 -28.67 -25.09
N ASN A 3 -2.18 -27.64 -25.78
CA ASN A 3 -2.29 -27.66 -27.24
C ASN A 3 -0.91 -27.37 -27.86
N MET A 4 -0.15 -28.43 -28.12
CA MET A 4 1.24 -28.33 -28.57
C MET A 4 1.39 -27.67 -29.95
N GLU A 5 0.41 -27.82 -30.83
CA GLU A 5 0.42 -27.20 -32.16
C GLU A 5 0.25 -25.67 -32.05
N ARG A 6 -0.73 -25.22 -31.26
CA ARG A 6 -0.93 -23.80 -30.95
C ARG A 6 0.30 -23.21 -30.26
N ARG A 7 0.87 -23.93 -29.29
CA ARG A 7 2.09 -23.52 -28.58
C ARG A 7 3.24 -23.29 -29.55
N LYS A 8 3.57 -24.27 -30.39
CA LYS A 8 4.63 -24.17 -31.39
C LYS A 8 4.41 -22.98 -32.33
N ARG A 9 3.20 -22.83 -32.88
CA ARG A 9 2.85 -21.72 -33.79
C ARG A 9 3.03 -20.35 -33.14
N VAL A 10 2.57 -20.18 -31.91
CA VAL A 10 2.65 -18.91 -31.17
C VAL A 10 4.09 -18.59 -30.77
N MET A 11 4.84 -19.58 -30.30
CA MET A 11 6.24 -19.39 -29.90
C MET A 11 7.13 -19.10 -31.11
N GLN A 12 6.98 -19.82 -32.22
CA GLN A 12 7.73 -19.53 -33.46
C GLN A 12 7.50 -18.09 -33.94
N ARG A 13 6.25 -17.61 -33.88
CA ARG A 13 5.94 -16.20 -34.18
C ARG A 13 6.65 -15.24 -33.22
N SER A 14 6.62 -15.53 -31.93
CA SER A 14 7.23 -14.69 -30.89
C SER A 14 8.76 -14.64 -31.01
N ILE A 15 9.39 -15.80 -31.23
CA ILE A 15 10.84 -15.93 -31.48
C ILE A 15 11.24 -15.11 -32.72
N ARG A 16 10.48 -15.21 -33.82
CA ARG A 16 10.74 -14.44 -35.04
C ARG A 16 10.64 -12.92 -34.82
N LEU A 17 9.76 -12.47 -33.93
CA LEU A 17 9.60 -11.05 -33.58
C LEU A 17 10.64 -10.58 -32.55
N GLY A 18 11.36 -11.50 -31.89
CA GLY A 18 12.35 -11.18 -30.86
C GLY A 18 11.75 -10.89 -29.48
N HIS A 19 10.43 -10.98 -29.29
CA HIS A 19 9.76 -10.68 -28.02
C HIS A 19 8.55 -11.59 -27.75
N CYS A 20 8.11 -11.68 -26.50
CA CYS A 20 6.85 -12.33 -26.13
C CYS A 20 5.67 -11.52 -26.68
N ILE A 21 4.63 -12.21 -27.18
CA ILE A 21 3.35 -11.55 -27.50
C ILE A 21 2.64 -11.10 -26.22
N CYS A 22 2.84 -11.83 -25.13
CA CYS A 22 2.29 -11.55 -23.80
C CYS A 22 2.90 -10.32 -23.13
N ASP A 23 4.17 -10.05 -23.44
CA ASP A 23 4.99 -9.02 -22.81
C ASP A 23 6.05 -8.59 -23.81
N PRO A 24 5.85 -7.46 -24.52
CA PRO A 24 6.76 -7.01 -25.56
C PRO A 24 8.14 -6.60 -25.00
N LYS A 25 8.30 -6.47 -23.67
CA LYS A 25 9.60 -6.18 -23.04
C LYS A 25 10.46 -7.42 -22.81
N LYS A 26 9.89 -8.63 -22.93
CA LYS A 26 10.59 -9.88 -22.63
C LYS A 26 10.88 -10.69 -23.91
N PRO A 27 12.02 -11.39 -23.99
CA PRO A 27 12.32 -12.28 -25.11
C PRO A 27 11.44 -13.56 -25.06
N CYS A 28 11.35 -14.27 -26.19
CA CYS A 28 10.78 -15.62 -26.27
C CYS A 28 11.90 -16.65 -26.52
N PRO A 29 11.98 -17.77 -25.76
CA PRO A 29 11.14 -18.13 -24.62
C PRO A 29 11.36 -17.21 -23.41
N CYS A 30 10.27 -16.83 -22.74
CA CYS A 30 10.32 -16.04 -21.52
C CYS A 30 10.68 -16.93 -20.31
N ASP A 31 11.07 -16.32 -19.19
CA ASP A 31 11.53 -17.06 -18.01
C ASP A 31 10.45 -17.98 -17.43
N LEU A 32 9.18 -17.55 -17.43
CA LEU A 32 8.05 -18.40 -17.06
C LEU A 32 7.99 -19.70 -17.89
N PHE A 33 8.26 -19.63 -19.19
CA PHE A 33 8.30 -20.81 -20.03
C PHE A 33 9.50 -21.71 -19.69
N LYS A 34 10.68 -21.11 -19.47
CA LYS A 34 11.90 -21.84 -19.12
C LYS A 34 11.76 -22.56 -17.77
N GLU A 35 11.15 -21.91 -16.79
CA GLU A 35 11.02 -22.39 -15.43
C GLU A 35 9.88 -23.39 -15.27
N LYS A 36 8.72 -23.11 -15.86
CA LYS A 36 7.47 -23.85 -15.58
C LYS A 36 6.91 -24.63 -16.77
N ASP A 37 7.55 -24.58 -17.94
CA ASP A 37 7.05 -25.14 -19.21
C ASP A 37 5.60 -24.70 -19.51
N ILE A 38 5.30 -23.41 -19.26
CA ILE A 38 3.98 -22.79 -19.48
C ILE A 38 4.13 -21.58 -20.40
N CYS A 39 3.38 -21.58 -21.50
CA CYS A 39 3.32 -20.48 -22.47
C CYS A 39 1.96 -19.75 -22.35
N LEU A 40 1.91 -18.64 -21.61
CA LEU A 40 0.67 -17.86 -21.49
C LEU A 40 0.15 -17.35 -22.86
N CYS A 41 1.06 -17.06 -23.81
CA CYS A 41 0.69 -16.65 -25.16
C CYS A 41 -0.12 -17.70 -25.92
N SER A 42 0.14 -18.99 -25.66
CA SER A 42 -0.59 -20.08 -26.30
C SER A 42 -1.92 -20.39 -25.60
N GLY A 43 -2.30 -19.59 -24.60
CA GLY A 43 -3.50 -19.77 -23.80
C GLY A 43 -3.36 -20.81 -22.69
N GLU A 44 -2.13 -21.27 -22.42
CA GLU A 44 -1.86 -22.08 -21.24
C GLU A 44 -1.90 -21.22 -19.98
N ARG A 45 -2.10 -21.89 -18.84
CA ARG A 45 -2.41 -21.22 -17.58
C ARG A 45 -1.58 -21.85 -16.47
N LEU A 46 -1.10 -21.01 -15.56
CA LEU A 46 -0.68 -21.47 -14.24
C LEU A 46 -1.90 -22.00 -13.49
N GLU A 47 -1.69 -23.04 -12.68
CA GLU A 47 -2.66 -23.40 -11.67
C GLU A 47 -2.80 -22.23 -10.69
N SER A 48 -4.05 -21.90 -10.34
CA SER A 48 -4.31 -20.85 -9.37
C SER A 48 -3.72 -21.26 -8.02
N PRO A 49 -2.97 -20.38 -7.34
CA PRO A 49 -2.49 -20.66 -5.99
C PRO A 49 -3.65 -21.04 -5.07
N THR A 50 -3.37 -21.88 -4.07
CA THR A 50 -4.31 -22.24 -3.01
C THR A 50 -3.72 -21.87 -1.65
N GLY A 51 -4.58 -21.60 -0.66
CA GLY A 51 -4.19 -21.24 0.70
C GLY A 51 -4.57 -19.81 1.12
N PRO A 52 -4.31 -19.46 2.39
CA PRO A 52 -4.61 -18.13 2.93
C PRO A 52 -3.73 -17.06 2.26
N VAL A 53 -4.27 -15.85 2.13
CA VAL A 53 -3.57 -14.70 1.56
C VAL A 53 -3.66 -13.53 2.54
N GLN A 54 -2.52 -12.89 2.81
CA GLN A 54 -2.45 -11.61 3.50
C GLN A 54 -2.42 -10.52 2.45
N LEU A 55 -3.53 -9.83 2.24
CA LEU A 55 -3.62 -8.85 1.15
C LEU A 55 -2.66 -7.67 1.32
N THR A 56 -2.37 -7.25 2.55
CA THR A 56 -1.47 -6.12 2.81
C THR A 56 -0.02 -6.45 2.45
N SER A 57 0.37 -7.73 2.45
CA SER A 57 1.71 -8.15 2.01
C SER A 57 1.90 -8.13 0.49
N LEU A 58 0.82 -7.98 -0.28
CA LEU A 58 0.85 -7.98 -1.75
C LEU A 58 1.02 -6.58 -2.35
N VAL A 59 1.03 -5.53 -1.52
CA VAL A 59 1.06 -4.14 -1.98
C VAL A 59 2.17 -3.34 -1.31
N GLU A 60 2.70 -2.38 -2.05
CA GLU A 60 3.78 -1.51 -1.56
C GLU A 60 3.28 -0.50 -0.53
N LYS A 61 2.05 0.00 -0.72
CA LYS A 61 1.39 0.97 0.16
C LYS A 61 -0.01 0.44 0.45
N ALA A 62 -0.40 0.38 1.71
CA ALA A 62 -1.71 -0.11 2.13
C ALA A 62 -2.77 1.01 2.12
N GLY A 63 -3.99 0.71 1.68
CA GLY A 63 -5.13 1.62 1.77
C GLY A 63 -4.94 2.94 1.00
N CYS A 64 -5.54 4.02 1.51
CA CYS A 64 -5.44 5.36 0.91
C CYS A 64 -4.01 5.94 0.93
N ALA A 65 -3.04 5.30 1.60
CA ALA A 65 -1.63 5.66 1.44
C ALA A 65 -1.14 5.47 0.00
N SER A 66 -1.83 4.68 -0.84
CA SER A 66 -1.50 4.50 -2.26
C SER A 66 -1.81 5.70 -3.15
N LYS A 67 -2.56 6.71 -2.67
CA LYS A 67 -2.90 7.90 -3.47
C LYS A 67 -1.63 8.67 -3.89
N ILE A 68 -1.72 9.30 -5.06
CA ILE A 68 -0.71 10.23 -5.57
C ILE A 68 -0.66 11.45 -4.64
N ASP A 69 0.54 12.01 -4.47
CA ASP A 69 0.75 13.22 -3.69
C ASP A 69 -0.12 14.39 -4.18
N GLN A 70 -0.68 15.16 -3.24
CA GLN A 70 -1.63 16.23 -3.55
C GLN A 70 -0.95 17.40 -4.29
N ALA A 71 0.26 17.77 -3.88
CA ALA A 71 1.01 18.86 -4.52
C ALA A 71 1.38 18.49 -5.95
N PHE A 72 1.86 17.26 -6.17
CA PHE A 72 2.13 16.73 -7.51
C PHE A 72 0.87 16.67 -8.38
N LEU A 73 -0.25 16.16 -7.84
CA LEU A 73 -1.52 16.10 -8.57
C LEU A 73 -1.97 17.51 -8.98
N LYS A 74 -1.94 18.48 -8.06
CA LYS A 74 -2.29 19.87 -8.34
C LYS A 74 -1.40 20.48 -9.42
N GLN A 75 -0.10 20.20 -9.39
CA GLN A 75 0.84 20.66 -10.40
C GLN A 75 0.45 20.15 -11.80
N ILE A 76 0.14 18.85 -11.94
CA ILE A 76 -0.24 18.25 -13.23
C ILE A 76 -1.57 18.80 -13.75
N LEU A 77 -2.52 19.06 -12.85
CA LEU A 77 -3.87 19.49 -13.22
C LEU A 77 -3.97 20.98 -13.58
N THR A 78 -3.00 21.80 -13.17
CA THR A 78 -3.04 23.28 -13.35
C THR A 78 -3.09 23.69 -14.83
N ASP A 79 -2.41 22.95 -15.70
CA ASP A 79 -2.26 23.30 -17.12
C ASP A 79 -3.21 22.52 -18.05
N LEU A 80 -4.18 21.78 -17.50
CA LEU A 80 -5.15 21.05 -18.31
C LEU A 80 -6.16 22.00 -18.96
N PRO A 81 -6.60 21.72 -20.21
CA PRO A 81 -7.63 22.51 -20.86
C PRO A 81 -8.93 22.46 -20.05
N THR A 82 -9.51 23.62 -19.79
CA THR A 82 -10.79 23.72 -19.11
C THR A 82 -11.94 23.56 -20.11
N PHE A 83 -13.02 22.93 -19.66
CA PHE A 83 -14.29 22.90 -20.37
C PHE A 83 -15.35 23.51 -19.46
N ASP A 84 -15.90 24.64 -19.88
CA ASP A 84 -16.89 25.39 -19.10
C ASP A 84 -18.31 24.99 -19.54
N ASP A 85 -18.94 24.08 -18.79
CA ASP A 85 -20.36 23.76 -18.92
C ASP A 85 -21.10 24.35 -17.72
N PRO A 86 -22.07 25.26 -17.92
CA PRO A 86 -22.78 25.93 -16.82
C PRO A 86 -23.60 24.99 -15.94
N ARG A 87 -23.78 23.73 -16.34
CA ARG A 87 -24.43 22.70 -15.52
C ARG A 87 -23.47 22.06 -14.52
N VAL A 88 -22.16 22.24 -14.65
CA VAL A 88 -21.19 21.76 -13.66
C VAL A 88 -21.24 22.71 -12.46
N LEU A 89 -21.87 22.26 -11.37
CA LEU A 89 -21.97 23.01 -10.12
C LEU A 89 -20.69 22.90 -9.29
N VAL A 90 -20.03 21.75 -9.39
CA VAL A 90 -18.75 21.41 -8.74
C VAL A 90 -17.98 20.50 -9.70
N GLY A 91 -16.78 20.88 -10.14
CA GLY A 91 -16.06 20.05 -11.12
C GLY A 91 -14.72 20.56 -11.63
N VAL A 92 -13.98 21.39 -10.88
CA VAL A 92 -12.59 21.65 -11.24
C VAL A 92 -11.77 20.36 -11.13
N PRO A 93 -10.71 20.14 -11.95
CA PRO A 93 -9.94 18.90 -11.97
C PRO A 93 -9.28 18.49 -10.62
N ALA A 94 -9.29 19.36 -9.61
CA ALA A 94 -8.95 19.09 -8.20
C ALA A 94 -10.02 19.67 -7.24
N GLY A 95 -11.30 19.53 -7.60
CA GLY A 95 -12.45 20.07 -6.86
C GLY A 95 -12.78 19.31 -5.58
N ASP A 96 -13.89 19.72 -4.93
CA ASP A 96 -14.55 19.03 -3.82
C ASP A 96 -14.61 17.49 -4.00
N ASP A 97 -14.98 16.78 -2.94
CA ASP A 97 -14.92 15.31 -2.84
C ASP A 97 -15.62 14.57 -4.00
N ALA A 98 -16.66 15.16 -4.61
CA ALA A 98 -17.33 14.63 -5.80
C ALA A 98 -17.72 15.72 -6.82
N GLY A 99 -17.80 15.32 -8.09
CA GLY A 99 -18.33 16.18 -9.14
C GLY A 99 -19.86 16.29 -9.05
N ILE A 100 -20.40 17.51 -9.19
CA ILE A 100 -21.84 17.79 -9.16
C ILE A 100 -22.27 18.43 -10.47
N TYR A 101 -23.30 17.85 -11.10
CA TYR A 101 -23.82 18.28 -12.38
C TYR A 101 -25.35 18.45 -12.35
N ASP A 102 -25.84 19.64 -12.70
CA ASP A 102 -27.26 19.99 -12.71
C ASP A 102 -28.00 19.24 -13.82
N MET A 103 -28.94 18.38 -13.43
CA MET A 103 -29.78 17.62 -14.34
C MET A 103 -31.08 18.37 -14.68
N GLY A 104 -31.30 19.55 -14.10
CA GLY A 104 -32.55 20.30 -14.18
C GLY A 104 -33.55 19.90 -13.09
N GLY A 105 -34.64 20.67 -12.98
CA GLY A 105 -35.76 20.33 -12.06
C GLY A 105 -35.41 20.35 -10.56
N GLY A 106 -34.32 21.02 -10.16
CA GLY A 106 -33.91 21.13 -8.74
C GLY A 106 -32.98 20.01 -8.25
N THR A 107 -32.73 18.99 -9.08
CA THR A 107 -31.87 17.84 -8.73
C THR A 107 -30.56 17.88 -9.52
N ALA A 108 -29.46 17.50 -8.88
CA ALA A 108 -28.16 17.33 -9.49
C ALA A 108 -27.66 15.89 -9.36
N LEU A 109 -26.86 15.46 -10.34
CA LEU A 109 -26.04 14.26 -10.31
C LEU A 109 -24.84 14.50 -9.42
N VAL A 110 -24.46 13.52 -8.61
CA VAL A 110 -23.18 13.50 -7.89
C VAL A 110 -22.39 12.28 -8.38
N GLN A 111 -21.15 12.47 -8.78
CA GLN A 111 -20.32 11.40 -9.31
C GLN A 111 -18.93 11.42 -8.69
N THR A 112 -18.48 10.24 -8.25
CA THR A 112 -17.12 10.01 -7.75
C THR A 112 -16.58 8.67 -8.25
N VAL A 113 -15.27 8.50 -8.17
CA VAL A 113 -14.59 7.22 -8.32
C VAL A 113 -13.40 7.17 -7.38
N ASP A 114 -13.31 6.10 -6.60
CA ASP A 114 -12.17 5.90 -5.71
C ASP A 114 -11.70 4.44 -5.79
N VAL A 115 -10.39 4.25 -5.95
CA VAL A 115 -9.74 2.95 -6.14
C VAL A 115 -8.41 2.96 -5.41
N PHE A 116 -8.17 1.95 -4.58
CA PHE A 116 -6.96 1.86 -3.76
C PHE A 116 -6.56 0.41 -3.51
N THR A 117 -5.38 0.24 -2.93
CA THR A 117 -4.80 -1.06 -2.55
C THR A 117 -5.36 -1.54 -1.19
N PRO A 118 -5.29 -2.84 -0.87
CA PRO A 118 -5.77 -3.37 0.41
C PRO A 118 -5.22 -2.65 1.64
N SER A 119 -6.11 -2.30 2.56
CA SER A 119 -5.80 -1.78 3.91
C SER A 119 -5.93 -2.82 5.01
N VAL A 120 -6.48 -4.00 4.68
CA VAL A 120 -6.71 -5.13 5.57
C VAL A 120 -6.39 -6.42 4.84
N ASP A 121 -6.07 -7.48 5.57
CA ASP A 121 -5.71 -8.77 4.98
C ASP A 121 -6.90 -9.60 4.51
N ASP A 122 -8.05 -9.48 5.18
CA ASP A 122 -9.25 -10.24 4.80
C ASP A 122 -9.86 -9.68 3.50
N PRO A 123 -10.00 -10.49 2.43
CA PRO A 123 -10.52 -10.01 1.16
C PRO A 123 -11.97 -9.52 1.22
N TYR A 124 -12.82 -10.15 2.02
CA TYR A 124 -14.22 -9.76 2.15
C TYR A 124 -14.33 -8.40 2.85
N VAL A 125 -13.61 -8.22 3.97
CA VAL A 125 -13.53 -6.94 4.67
C VAL A 125 -12.91 -5.87 3.77
N PHE A 126 -11.86 -6.16 3.00
CA PHE A 126 -11.32 -5.19 2.04
C PHE A 126 -12.37 -4.75 1.01
N GLY A 127 -13.16 -5.69 0.48
CA GLY A 127 -14.30 -5.37 -0.38
C GLY A 127 -15.29 -4.40 0.28
N GLN A 128 -15.63 -4.62 1.55
CA GLN A 128 -16.48 -3.72 2.33
C GLN A 128 -15.85 -2.34 2.50
N VAL A 129 -14.55 -2.27 2.82
CA VAL A 129 -13.83 -0.99 2.96
C VAL A 129 -13.79 -0.22 1.65
N ALA A 130 -13.50 -0.90 0.53
CA ALA A 130 -13.50 -0.30 -0.81
C ALA A 130 -14.87 0.30 -1.16
N ALA A 131 -15.95 -0.43 -0.87
CA ALA A 131 -17.31 0.06 -1.09
C ALA A 131 -17.67 1.24 -0.17
N ALA A 132 -17.37 1.15 1.14
CA ALA A 132 -17.65 2.19 2.12
C ALA A 132 -16.91 3.50 1.80
N ASN A 133 -15.64 3.41 1.39
CA ASN A 133 -14.86 4.55 0.92
C ASN A 133 -15.45 5.15 -0.37
N SER A 134 -15.78 4.32 -1.36
CA SER A 134 -16.25 4.82 -2.66
C SER A 134 -17.59 5.58 -2.60
N VAL A 135 -18.44 5.27 -1.61
CA VAL A 135 -19.70 6.03 -1.39
C VAL A 135 -19.51 7.24 -0.47
N SER A 136 -18.35 7.37 0.18
CA SER A 136 -18.08 8.38 1.20
C SER A 136 -18.13 9.80 0.64
N ASP A 137 -17.54 10.05 -0.53
CA ASP A 137 -17.57 11.38 -1.16
C ASP A 137 -19.01 11.84 -1.45
N ILE A 138 -19.89 10.92 -1.86
CA ILE A 138 -21.32 11.22 -2.08
C ILE A 138 -21.96 11.68 -0.76
N TYR A 139 -21.63 11.02 0.34
CA TYR A 139 -22.10 11.39 1.68
C TYR A 139 -21.48 12.71 2.16
N ALA A 140 -20.22 12.98 1.87
CA ALA A 140 -19.55 14.23 2.24
C ALA A 140 -20.24 15.46 1.63
N MET A 141 -20.74 15.32 0.39
CA MET A 141 -21.52 16.37 -0.28
C MET A 141 -22.96 16.53 0.23
N GLY A 142 -23.45 15.61 1.08
CA GLY A 142 -24.86 15.54 1.50
C GLY A 142 -25.77 14.80 0.50
N GLY A 143 -25.19 14.06 -0.44
CA GLY A 143 -25.89 13.35 -1.50
C GLY A 143 -26.35 11.95 -1.10
N ARG A 144 -27.19 11.36 -1.95
CA ARG A 144 -27.65 9.97 -1.82
C ARG A 144 -27.07 9.11 -2.94
N PRO A 145 -26.22 8.11 -2.65
CA PRO A 145 -25.72 7.20 -3.67
C PRO A 145 -26.86 6.31 -4.19
N MET A 146 -26.80 5.94 -5.46
CA MET A 146 -27.87 5.19 -6.14
C MET A 146 -27.35 3.97 -6.89
N THR A 147 -26.31 4.16 -7.71
CA THR A 147 -25.71 3.09 -8.51
C THR A 147 -24.20 3.11 -8.41
N ALA A 148 -23.58 1.96 -8.67
CA ALA A 148 -22.14 1.82 -8.70
C ALA A 148 -21.70 0.85 -9.80
N VAL A 149 -20.48 1.04 -10.30
CA VAL A 149 -19.75 0.06 -11.11
C VAL A 149 -18.41 -0.24 -10.47
N SER A 150 -18.04 -1.52 -10.40
CA SER A 150 -16.76 -1.92 -9.81
C SER A 150 -15.58 -1.59 -10.73
N VAL A 151 -14.45 -1.21 -10.14
CA VAL A 151 -13.18 -0.99 -10.85
C VAL A 151 -12.10 -1.81 -10.15
N ILE A 152 -11.56 -2.81 -10.84
CA ILE A 152 -10.65 -3.78 -10.23
C ILE A 152 -9.39 -3.94 -11.07
N GLY A 153 -8.24 -3.68 -10.48
CA GLY A 153 -6.94 -4.16 -10.94
C GLY A 153 -6.57 -5.40 -10.13
N PHE A 154 -6.42 -6.57 -10.75
CA PHE A 154 -6.23 -7.81 -10.00
C PHE A 154 -5.03 -8.60 -10.55
N PRO A 155 -4.15 -9.13 -9.69
CA PRO A 155 -3.02 -9.96 -10.10
C PRO A 155 -3.50 -11.36 -10.42
N ALA A 156 -4.23 -11.46 -11.53
CA ALA A 156 -4.88 -12.70 -11.94
C ALA A 156 -3.84 -13.80 -12.01
N ARG A 157 -4.15 -14.95 -11.39
CA ARG A 157 -3.30 -16.14 -11.33
C ARG A 157 -2.07 -16.03 -10.43
N MET A 158 -1.82 -14.90 -9.78
CA MET A 158 -0.81 -14.79 -8.72
C MET A 158 -1.41 -14.98 -7.32
N VAL A 159 -2.74 -14.87 -7.21
CA VAL A 159 -3.51 -15.10 -5.99
C VAL A 159 -4.67 -16.06 -6.29
N PRO A 160 -5.21 -16.77 -5.28
CA PRO A 160 -6.37 -17.63 -5.44
C PRO A 160 -7.58 -16.84 -6.00
N ASP A 161 -8.32 -17.44 -6.93
CA ASP A 161 -9.48 -16.80 -7.57
C ASP A 161 -10.57 -16.43 -6.54
N LYS A 162 -10.65 -17.17 -5.43
CA LYS A 162 -11.55 -16.89 -4.31
C LYS A 162 -11.33 -15.48 -3.73
N VAL A 163 -10.12 -14.94 -3.78
CA VAL A 163 -9.82 -13.58 -3.30
C VAL A 163 -10.65 -12.53 -4.04
N MET A 164 -10.71 -12.59 -5.38
CA MET A 164 -11.54 -11.66 -6.16
C MET A 164 -13.03 -11.84 -5.83
N HIS A 165 -13.47 -13.08 -5.73
CA HIS A 165 -14.85 -13.40 -5.37
C HIS A 165 -15.22 -12.79 -4.01
N ASP A 166 -14.40 -12.98 -2.99
CA ASP A 166 -14.66 -12.49 -1.63
C ASP A 166 -14.65 -10.95 -1.57
N ILE A 167 -13.72 -10.28 -2.27
CA ILE A 167 -13.72 -8.82 -2.41
C ILE A 167 -15.04 -8.32 -3.02
N LEU A 168 -15.49 -8.96 -4.10
CA LEU A 168 -16.76 -8.61 -4.74
C LEU A 168 -17.94 -8.85 -3.81
N CYS A 169 -17.98 -9.98 -3.09
CA CYS A 169 -19.04 -10.28 -2.12
C CYS A 169 -19.10 -9.22 -1.01
N GLY A 170 -17.95 -8.87 -0.40
CA GLY A 170 -17.89 -7.86 0.64
C GLY A 170 -18.34 -6.50 0.14
N GLY A 171 -17.88 -6.09 -1.05
CA GLY A 171 -18.31 -4.83 -1.67
C GLY A 171 -19.81 -4.82 -1.99
N ILE A 172 -20.36 -5.92 -2.51
CA ILE A 172 -21.78 -6.08 -2.78
C ILE A 172 -22.60 -5.95 -1.50
N ASP A 173 -22.22 -6.61 -0.42
CA ASP A 173 -22.98 -6.57 0.83
C ASP A 173 -22.95 -5.18 1.47
N LYS A 174 -21.82 -4.47 1.37
CA LYS A 174 -21.75 -3.08 1.81
C LYS A 174 -22.57 -2.12 0.93
N MET A 175 -22.58 -2.32 -0.38
CA MET A 175 -23.45 -1.55 -1.29
C MET A 175 -24.94 -1.82 -1.02
N LYS A 176 -25.32 -3.05 -0.66
CA LYS A 176 -26.69 -3.37 -0.22
C LYS A 176 -27.07 -2.58 1.04
N GLU A 177 -26.18 -2.51 2.03
CA GLU A 177 -26.37 -1.69 3.25
C GLU A 177 -26.55 -0.20 2.90
N ALA A 178 -25.78 0.30 1.94
CA ALA A 178 -25.89 1.67 1.42
C ALA A 178 -27.14 1.89 0.54
N VAL A 179 -27.87 0.83 0.17
CA VAL A 179 -29.01 0.84 -0.78
C VAL A 179 -28.57 1.31 -2.18
N VAL A 180 -27.42 0.82 -2.64
CA VAL A 180 -26.79 1.15 -3.92
C VAL A 180 -26.80 -0.08 -4.83
N ALA A 181 -27.29 0.09 -6.06
CA ALA A 181 -27.31 -0.99 -7.05
C ALA A 181 -25.97 -1.08 -7.79
N ILE A 182 -25.30 -2.22 -7.72
CA ILE A 182 -24.15 -2.50 -8.58
C ILE A 182 -24.67 -2.91 -9.96
N ILE A 183 -24.40 -2.11 -10.98
CA ILE A 183 -24.94 -2.27 -12.34
C ILE A 183 -23.88 -2.63 -13.38
N GLY A 184 -22.69 -3.04 -12.92
CA GLY A 184 -21.61 -3.48 -13.80
C GLY A 184 -20.23 -3.31 -13.17
N GLY A 185 -19.22 -3.34 -14.02
CA GLY A 185 -17.84 -3.11 -13.61
C GLY A 185 -16.83 -3.36 -14.72
N HIS A 186 -15.59 -3.04 -14.42
CA HIS A 186 -14.44 -3.29 -15.28
C HIS A 186 -13.28 -3.89 -14.47
N SER A 187 -12.65 -4.92 -15.03
CA SER A 187 -11.52 -5.61 -14.41
C SER A 187 -10.34 -5.67 -15.37
N ILE A 188 -9.15 -5.34 -14.87
CA ILE A 188 -7.89 -5.35 -15.61
C ILE A 188 -6.90 -6.27 -14.87
N ASN A 189 -6.14 -7.05 -15.63
CA ASN A 189 -5.03 -7.81 -15.05
C ASN A 189 -3.89 -6.84 -14.67
N ASP A 190 -3.51 -6.82 -13.40
CA ASP A 190 -2.57 -5.84 -12.85
C ASP A 190 -1.68 -6.51 -11.80
N SER A 191 -0.39 -6.21 -11.74
CA SER A 191 0.54 -6.79 -10.76
C SER A 191 0.22 -6.41 -9.31
N GLN A 192 -0.43 -5.26 -9.08
CA GLN A 192 -0.87 -4.86 -7.75
C GLN A 192 -2.38 -4.87 -7.66
N LEU A 193 -2.92 -5.52 -6.61
CA LEU A 193 -4.34 -5.53 -6.31
C LEU A 193 -4.84 -4.12 -6.00
N LYS A 194 -5.87 -3.70 -6.73
CA LYS A 194 -6.59 -2.44 -6.55
C LYS A 194 -8.08 -2.73 -6.69
N ALA A 195 -8.89 -2.22 -5.79
CA ALA A 195 -10.34 -2.36 -5.87
C ALA A 195 -11.02 -1.07 -5.43
N GLY A 196 -12.21 -0.84 -5.98
CA GLY A 196 -12.99 0.35 -5.73
C GLY A 196 -14.22 0.40 -6.62
N PHE A 197 -14.96 1.50 -6.53
CA PHE A 197 -16.18 1.69 -7.28
C PHE A 197 -16.26 3.12 -7.82
N ALA A 198 -16.77 3.26 -9.04
CA ALA A 198 -17.32 4.53 -9.49
C ALA A 198 -18.78 4.57 -9.06
N VAL A 199 -19.16 5.62 -8.33
CA VAL A 199 -20.46 5.75 -7.70
C VAL A 199 -21.19 6.95 -8.27
N THR A 200 -22.48 6.73 -8.57
CA THR A 200 -23.41 7.75 -9.01
C THR A 200 -24.49 7.93 -7.96
N GLY A 201 -24.70 9.17 -7.55
CA GLY A 201 -25.75 9.59 -6.63
C GLY A 201 -26.54 10.78 -7.15
N THR A 202 -27.48 11.21 -6.33
CA THR A 202 -28.27 12.43 -6.57
C THR A 202 -28.29 13.32 -5.35
N ILE A 203 -28.50 14.62 -5.56
CA ILE A 203 -28.62 15.61 -4.51
C ILE A 203 -29.61 16.71 -4.93
N GLU A 204 -30.38 17.23 -3.98
CA GLU A 204 -31.19 18.44 -4.19
C GLU A 204 -30.27 19.66 -4.06
N LYS A 205 -30.38 20.62 -4.99
CA LYS A 205 -29.40 21.72 -5.12
C LYS A 205 -29.28 22.61 -3.88
N ASP A 206 -30.34 22.73 -3.09
CA ASP A 206 -30.38 23.49 -1.84
C ASP A 206 -29.78 22.74 -0.64
N LYS A 207 -29.53 21.43 -0.79
CA LYS A 207 -28.93 20.56 0.25
C LYS A 207 -27.44 20.28 0.04
N ILE A 208 -26.83 20.84 -1.00
CA ILE A 208 -25.40 20.67 -1.27
C ILE A 208 -24.58 21.25 -0.12
N VAL A 209 -23.77 20.39 0.51
CA VAL A 209 -22.75 20.78 1.48
C VAL A 209 -21.40 20.70 0.78
N THR A 210 -20.63 21.79 0.78
CA THR A 210 -19.29 21.85 0.18
C THR A 210 -18.23 22.01 1.26
N ASN A 211 -16.96 21.73 0.97
CA ASN A 211 -15.87 21.99 1.92
C ASN A 211 -15.46 23.49 2.01
N SER A 212 -16.20 24.39 1.38
CA SER A 212 -15.77 25.78 1.15
C SER A 212 -16.59 26.82 1.90
N ARG A 213 -17.52 26.42 2.78
CA ARG A 213 -18.49 27.32 3.42
C ARG A 213 -18.42 27.38 4.95
N ALA A 214 -17.33 26.90 5.55
CA ALA A 214 -17.11 27.00 6.99
C ALA A 214 -17.10 28.46 7.45
N ARG A 215 -17.61 28.72 8.66
CA ARG A 215 -17.84 30.07 9.19
C ARG A 215 -17.17 30.25 10.53
N GLU A 216 -16.81 31.49 10.84
CA GLU A 216 -16.33 31.88 12.17
C GLU A 216 -17.30 31.40 13.27
N GLY A 217 -16.74 30.77 14.30
CA GLY A 217 -17.51 30.21 15.42
C GLY A 217 -18.10 28.83 15.16
N ASP A 218 -17.96 28.26 13.96
CA ASP A 218 -18.35 26.88 13.73
C ASP A 218 -17.53 25.93 14.60
N VAL A 219 -18.20 24.93 15.15
CA VAL A 219 -17.58 23.80 15.83
C VAL A 219 -17.23 22.74 14.79
N LEU A 220 -16.06 22.13 14.94
CA LEU A 220 -15.59 21.04 14.09
C LEU A 220 -15.91 19.71 14.76
N VAL A 221 -16.66 18.85 14.07
CA VAL A 221 -17.03 17.50 14.52
C VAL A 221 -16.39 16.47 13.60
N LEU A 222 -15.66 15.52 14.18
CA LEU A 222 -15.10 14.37 13.46
C LEU A 222 -15.90 13.11 13.82
N THR A 223 -16.36 12.35 12.82
CA THR A 223 -17.32 11.25 13.05
C THR A 223 -16.71 9.86 13.19
N LYS A 224 -15.41 9.71 12.93
CA LYS A 224 -14.68 8.44 13.10
C LYS A 224 -13.29 8.69 13.69
N PRO A 225 -12.73 7.70 14.42
CA PRO A 225 -11.40 7.80 14.98
C PRO A 225 -10.30 7.79 13.91
N LEU A 226 -9.19 8.45 14.21
CA LEU A 226 -7.99 8.48 13.38
C LEU A 226 -7.04 7.30 13.66
N GLY A 227 -6.14 7.06 12.71
CA GLY A 227 -5.01 6.14 12.84
C GLY A 227 -5.13 4.86 12.01
N THR A 228 -6.05 4.81 11.04
CA THR A 228 -6.23 3.63 10.19
C THR A 228 -4.99 3.30 9.36
N GLY A 229 -4.24 4.32 8.90
CA GLY A 229 -2.99 4.14 8.15
C GLY A 229 -1.86 3.61 9.05
N ILE A 230 -1.74 4.15 10.25
CA ILE A 230 -0.79 3.66 11.27
C ILE A 230 -1.09 2.20 11.63
N VAL A 231 -2.36 1.84 11.87
CA VAL A 231 -2.75 0.46 12.19
C VAL A 231 -2.49 -0.47 11.00
N ALA A 232 -2.83 -0.07 9.78
CA ALA A 232 -2.58 -0.87 8.58
C ALA A 232 -1.08 -1.13 8.39
N PHE A 233 -0.23 -0.13 8.59
CA PHE A 233 1.22 -0.29 8.51
C PHE A 233 1.76 -1.17 9.64
N ALA A 234 1.30 -0.97 10.87
CA ALA A 234 1.66 -1.83 12.01
C ALA A 234 1.27 -3.29 11.73
N ALA A 235 0.11 -3.55 11.11
CA ALA A 235 -0.32 -4.89 10.72
C ALA A 235 0.57 -5.47 9.62
N GLN A 236 0.89 -4.68 8.59
CA GLN A 236 1.75 -5.08 7.48
C GLN A 236 3.16 -5.52 7.94
N ILE A 237 3.66 -4.96 9.04
CA ILE A 237 4.96 -5.35 9.63
C ILE A 237 4.85 -6.34 10.80
N GLY A 238 3.65 -6.87 11.06
CA GLY A 238 3.40 -7.86 12.12
C GLY A 238 3.50 -7.32 13.55
N ARG A 239 3.22 -6.02 13.76
CA ARG A 239 3.30 -5.33 15.06
C ARG A 239 1.97 -4.77 15.57
N ALA A 240 0.89 -4.86 14.78
CA ALA A 240 -0.43 -4.47 15.26
C ALA A 240 -1.02 -5.50 16.22
N LYS A 241 -1.61 -5.02 17.31
CA LYS A 241 -2.48 -5.81 18.17
C LYS A 241 -3.78 -6.15 17.44
N GLN A 242 -4.32 -7.34 17.68
CA GLN A 242 -5.56 -7.81 17.08
C GLN A 242 -6.73 -6.85 17.33
N GLU A 243 -6.83 -6.30 18.55
CA GLU A 243 -7.84 -5.31 18.92
C GLU A 243 -7.79 -4.04 18.04
N SER A 244 -6.57 -3.58 17.70
CA SER A 244 -6.38 -2.43 16.81
C SER A 244 -6.84 -2.75 15.39
N ILE A 245 -6.52 -3.95 14.89
CA ILE A 245 -6.91 -4.41 13.55
C ILE A 245 -8.44 -4.48 13.45
N GLU A 246 -9.10 -5.07 14.44
CA GLU A 246 -10.56 -5.19 14.49
C GLU A 246 -11.25 -3.84 14.60
N ALA A 247 -10.75 -2.95 15.46
CA ALA A 247 -11.27 -1.59 15.59
C ALA A 247 -11.12 -0.79 14.29
N SER A 248 -9.96 -0.91 13.64
CA SER A 248 -9.69 -0.29 12.34
C SER A 248 -10.63 -0.82 11.25
N ALA A 249 -10.76 -2.15 11.12
CA ALA A 249 -11.68 -2.78 10.18
C ALA A 249 -13.14 -2.35 10.41
N LYS A 250 -13.60 -2.29 11.67
CA LYS A 250 -14.95 -1.83 12.01
C LYS A 250 -15.18 -0.36 11.64
N SER A 251 -14.20 0.51 11.91
CA SER A 251 -14.25 1.93 11.54
C SER A 251 -14.31 2.10 10.01
N MET A 252 -13.40 1.44 9.28
CA MET A 252 -13.29 1.52 7.82
C MET A 252 -14.47 0.90 7.07
N THR A 253 -15.18 -0.06 7.65
CA THR A 253 -16.36 -0.66 7.02
C THR A 253 -17.67 0.07 7.35
N SER A 254 -17.67 1.00 8.30
CA SER A 254 -18.85 1.78 8.67
C SER A 254 -19.16 2.85 7.63
N LEU A 255 -20.42 2.97 7.21
CA LEU A 255 -20.84 3.99 6.25
C LEU A 255 -20.97 5.38 6.90
N ASN A 256 -20.58 6.43 6.17
CA ASN A 256 -20.82 7.83 6.57
C ASN A 256 -22.30 8.28 6.40
N LYS A 257 -23.20 7.36 6.05
CA LYS A 257 -24.62 7.62 5.74
C LYS A 257 -25.35 8.41 6.82
N LYS A 258 -25.31 7.93 8.07
CA LYS A 258 -26.04 8.57 9.18
C LYS A 258 -25.49 9.95 9.52
N ALA A 259 -24.16 10.10 9.48
CA ALA A 259 -23.52 11.39 9.65
C ALA A 259 -23.95 12.38 8.56
N SER A 260 -24.00 11.95 7.30
CA SER A 260 -24.44 12.77 6.18
C SER A 260 -25.92 13.19 6.28
N GLU A 261 -26.81 12.25 6.57
CA GLU A 261 -28.25 12.54 6.75
C GLU A 261 -28.48 13.58 7.87
N LEU A 262 -27.78 13.42 8.99
CA LEU A 262 -27.87 14.36 10.12
C LEU A 262 -27.21 15.71 9.81
N MET A 263 -26.06 15.72 9.15
CA MET A 263 -25.36 16.94 8.73
C MET A 263 -26.26 17.84 7.89
N VAL A 264 -26.98 17.27 6.91
CA VAL A 264 -27.94 18.00 6.08
C VAL A 264 -29.13 18.48 6.92
N LYS A 265 -29.68 17.63 7.80
CA LYS A 265 -30.80 17.98 8.69
C LYS A 265 -30.46 19.16 9.61
N PHE A 266 -29.26 19.16 10.16
CA PHE A 266 -28.76 20.19 11.07
C PHE A 266 -28.15 21.39 10.33
N LYS A 267 -28.17 21.39 8.99
CA LYS A 267 -27.69 22.49 8.14
C LYS A 267 -26.24 22.86 8.41
N ALA A 268 -25.36 21.85 8.45
CA ALA A 268 -23.93 22.08 8.53
C ALA A 268 -23.47 23.07 7.44
N HIS A 269 -22.49 23.89 7.79
CA HIS A 269 -21.99 24.92 6.89
C HIS A 269 -21.00 24.36 5.89
N ALA A 270 -20.13 23.45 6.32
CA ALA A 270 -19.19 22.75 5.44
C ALA A 270 -18.93 21.31 5.91
N CYS A 271 -18.48 20.49 4.97
CA CYS A 271 -18.09 19.11 5.22
C CYS A 271 -17.04 18.67 4.22
N THR A 272 -16.21 17.71 4.65
CA THR A 272 -15.40 16.85 3.80
C THR A 272 -15.23 15.51 4.51
N ASP A 273 -14.75 14.47 3.84
CA ASP A 273 -14.39 13.22 4.50
C ASP A 273 -12.87 13.09 4.68
N VAL A 274 -12.46 12.68 5.87
CA VAL A 274 -11.04 12.55 6.20
C VAL A 274 -10.51 11.25 5.60
N THR A 275 -9.78 11.36 4.50
CA THR A 275 -9.22 10.22 3.76
C THR A 275 -7.68 10.29 3.61
N GLY A 276 -7.15 10.07 2.40
CA GLY A 276 -5.72 9.86 2.16
C GLY A 276 -4.80 11.05 2.45
N PHE A 277 -5.35 12.27 2.47
CA PHE A 277 -4.62 13.51 2.76
C PHE A 277 -4.58 13.90 4.23
N SER A 278 -5.05 13.01 5.13
CA SER A 278 -5.10 13.20 6.59
C SER A 278 -6.08 14.24 7.08
N LEU A 279 -6.26 14.31 8.40
CA LEU A 279 -7.09 15.33 9.04
C LEU A 279 -6.57 16.74 8.71
N LEU A 280 -5.26 16.95 8.82
CA LEU A 280 -4.67 18.27 8.64
C LEU A 280 -4.70 18.72 7.18
N GLY A 281 -4.51 17.83 6.22
CA GLY A 281 -4.65 18.18 4.80
C GLY A 281 -6.07 18.62 4.47
N HIS A 282 -7.05 17.80 4.84
CA HIS A 282 -8.48 18.08 4.58
C HIS A 282 -8.98 19.34 5.30
N LEU A 283 -8.61 19.54 6.57
CA LEU A 283 -8.98 20.75 7.31
C LEU A 283 -8.29 22.00 6.76
N THR A 284 -7.03 21.89 6.34
CA THR A 284 -6.30 23.00 5.72
C THR A 284 -6.96 23.44 4.41
N GLU A 285 -7.42 22.48 3.61
CA GLU A 285 -8.15 22.77 2.38
C GLU A 285 -9.51 23.43 2.65
N MET A 286 -10.26 22.93 3.62
CA MET A 286 -11.53 23.53 4.05
C MET A 286 -11.30 24.98 4.52
N ALA A 287 -10.33 25.19 5.42
CA ALA A 287 -10.00 26.51 5.95
C ALA A 287 -9.59 27.49 4.83
N LEU A 288 -8.74 27.04 3.90
CA LEU A 288 -8.29 27.83 2.76
C LEU A 288 -9.44 28.23 1.84
N LYS A 289 -10.31 27.28 1.46
CA LYS A 289 -11.44 27.53 0.56
C LYS A 289 -12.52 28.40 1.21
N SER A 290 -12.67 28.32 2.53
CA SER A 290 -13.58 29.16 3.30
C SER A 290 -13.02 30.53 3.67
N GLY A 291 -11.72 30.77 3.47
CA GLY A 291 -11.08 32.03 3.86
C GLY A 291 -11.07 32.25 5.37
N VAL A 292 -10.91 31.16 6.14
CA VAL A 292 -10.91 31.15 7.60
C VAL A 292 -9.65 30.46 8.13
N ASP A 293 -9.34 30.70 9.40
CA ASP A 293 -8.39 29.87 10.15
C ASP A 293 -9.17 28.93 11.09
N ALA A 294 -8.59 27.78 11.40
CA ALA A 294 -9.20 26.76 12.24
C ALA A 294 -8.26 26.33 13.37
N GLU A 295 -8.84 25.74 14.40
CA GLU A 295 -8.12 25.16 15.52
C GLU A 295 -8.64 23.76 15.81
N ILE A 296 -7.73 22.83 16.06
CA ILE A 296 -8.04 21.50 16.60
C ILE A 296 -7.38 21.32 17.98
N ILE A 297 -8.06 20.60 18.85
CA ILE A 297 -7.60 20.23 20.18
C ILE A 297 -7.19 18.76 20.16
N TRP A 298 -5.89 18.49 20.21
CA TRP A 298 -5.29 17.16 20.19
C TRP A 298 -5.98 16.17 21.13
N ASP A 299 -6.25 16.60 22.36
CA ASP A 299 -6.79 15.74 23.42
C ASP A 299 -8.23 15.28 23.14
N GLU A 300 -8.96 16.01 22.29
CA GLU A 300 -10.36 15.73 21.94
C GLU A 300 -10.45 14.90 20.64
N LEU A 301 -9.33 14.64 19.94
CA LEU A 301 -9.32 13.82 18.73
C LEU A 301 -9.66 12.35 19.05
N PRO A 302 -10.65 11.73 18.40
CA PRO A 302 -10.93 10.32 18.56
C PRO A 302 -9.82 9.52 17.86
N LEU A 303 -9.20 8.56 18.57
CA LEU A 303 -8.10 7.75 18.04
C LEU A 303 -8.42 6.26 18.17
N LEU A 304 -8.00 5.47 17.19
CA LEU A 304 -8.10 4.01 17.30
C LEU A 304 -7.19 3.47 18.41
N ALA A 305 -7.64 2.38 19.03
CA ALA A 305 -6.88 1.71 20.08
C ALA A 305 -5.45 1.36 19.61
N GLY A 306 -4.45 1.71 20.43
CA GLY A 306 -3.04 1.44 20.16
C GLY A 306 -2.30 2.49 19.33
N VAL A 307 -3.01 3.40 18.62
CA VAL A 307 -2.38 4.41 17.75
C VAL A 307 -1.35 5.29 18.49
N PRO A 308 -1.64 5.82 19.70
CA PRO A 308 -0.62 6.57 20.45
C PRO A 308 0.64 5.76 20.75
N GLN A 309 0.50 4.46 21.04
CA GLN A 309 1.67 3.59 21.30
C GLN A 309 2.46 3.33 20.02
N TYR A 310 1.78 3.03 18.91
CA TYR A 310 2.48 2.80 17.63
C TYR A 310 3.25 4.04 17.19
N ALA A 311 2.69 5.24 17.36
CA ALA A 311 3.39 6.48 17.08
C ALA A 311 4.59 6.70 18.03
N ALA A 312 4.43 6.46 19.33
CA ALA A 312 5.53 6.53 20.29
C ALA A 312 6.67 5.53 19.98
N ASP A 313 6.33 4.39 19.37
CA ASP A 313 7.29 3.36 18.95
C ASP A 313 7.90 3.65 17.56
N GLY A 314 7.55 4.77 16.92
CA GLY A 314 8.01 5.15 15.59
C GLY A 314 7.43 4.31 14.45
N ILE A 315 6.32 3.60 14.68
CA ILE A 315 5.61 2.80 13.67
C ILE A 315 4.69 3.75 12.88
N LEU A 316 5.28 4.46 11.93
CA LEU A 316 4.62 5.49 11.13
C LEU A 316 4.72 5.17 9.63
N PRO A 317 3.61 5.16 8.87
CA PRO A 317 3.67 4.98 7.42
C PRO A 317 4.27 6.20 6.73
N GLY A 318 5.00 5.99 5.63
CA GLY A 318 5.59 7.08 4.85
C GLY A 318 4.59 8.09 4.26
N ALA A 319 3.28 7.77 4.27
CA ALA A 319 2.22 8.70 3.90
C ALA A 319 2.16 9.93 4.84
N ILE A 320 2.61 9.79 6.09
CA ILE A 320 2.68 10.91 7.05
C ILE A 320 3.65 11.97 6.55
N GLU A 321 4.85 11.59 6.12
CA GLU A 321 5.85 12.53 5.58
C GLU A 321 5.35 13.22 4.31
N ARG A 322 4.74 12.48 3.40
CA ARG A 322 4.10 13.05 2.21
C ARG A 322 3.02 14.09 2.56
N ASN A 323 2.15 13.77 3.53
CA ASN A 323 1.09 14.67 3.95
C ASN A 323 1.66 15.92 4.66
N LYS A 324 2.74 15.77 5.45
CA LYS A 324 3.50 16.91 6.01
C LYS A 324 4.04 17.81 4.92
N GLU A 325 4.70 17.25 3.90
CA GLU A 325 5.24 18.03 2.78
C GLU A 325 4.15 18.86 2.07
N SER A 326 2.95 18.31 1.94
CA SER A 326 1.83 18.97 1.27
C SER A 326 1.19 20.12 2.04
N CYS A 327 1.03 20.05 3.37
CA CYS A 327 0.26 21.05 4.12
C CYS A 327 0.92 21.66 5.37
N SER A 328 2.13 21.23 5.76
CA SER A 328 2.82 21.74 6.97
C SER A 328 3.02 23.27 6.99
N ALA A 329 3.18 23.91 5.83
CA ALA A 329 3.31 25.37 5.73
C ALA A 329 2.10 26.15 6.26
N ARG A 330 0.95 25.48 6.45
CA ARG A 330 -0.30 26.05 6.97
C ARG A 330 -0.67 25.53 8.36
N VAL A 331 0.14 24.64 8.93
CA VAL A 331 -0.11 24.05 10.23
C VAL A 331 0.74 24.76 11.28
N VAL A 332 0.10 25.22 12.34
CA VAL A 332 0.73 25.97 13.43
C VAL A 332 0.58 25.16 14.73
N PRO A 333 1.55 24.30 15.07
CA PRO A 333 1.52 23.54 16.32
C PRO A 333 1.74 24.47 17.52
N ALA A 334 1.10 24.18 18.65
CA ALA A 334 1.35 24.86 19.91
C ALA A 334 2.72 24.49 20.49
N ASP A 335 3.29 25.40 21.29
CA ASP A 335 4.49 25.12 22.06
C ASP A 335 4.28 23.91 22.98
N GLY A 336 5.22 22.97 22.95
CA GLY A 336 5.16 21.74 23.75
C GLY A 336 4.35 20.58 23.16
N LEU A 337 3.74 20.77 21.98
CA LEU A 337 3.14 19.64 21.25
C LEU A 337 4.24 18.69 20.76
N LYS A 338 4.15 17.41 21.15
CA LYS A 338 5.13 16.41 20.74
C LYS A 338 4.97 16.07 19.25
N GLN A 339 6.08 15.70 18.59
CA GLN A 339 6.07 15.39 17.16
C GLN A 339 5.12 14.24 16.83
N GLU A 340 5.07 13.21 17.66
CA GLU A 340 4.24 12.01 17.44
C GLU A 340 2.74 12.33 17.50
N MET A 341 2.34 13.33 18.30
CA MET A 341 0.96 13.83 18.31
C MET A 341 0.60 14.45 16.96
N LEU A 342 1.52 15.24 16.41
CA LEU A 342 1.33 15.88 15.12
C LEU A 342 1.37 14.86 13.97
N ASP A 343 2.21 13.84 14.05
CA ASP A 343 2.33 12.77 13.07
C ASP A 343 1.01 11.99 12.90
N ILE A 344 0.29 11.74 13.99
CA ILE A 344 -1.03 11.09 13.96
C ILE A 344 -2.04 11.94 13.18
N CYS A 345 -1.98 13.27 13.31
CA CYS A 345 -2.85 14.18 12.58
C CYS A 345 -2.55 14.23 11.06
N TYR A 346 -1.36 13.77 10.66
CA TYR A 346 -0.93 13.60 9.27
C TYR A 346 -1.15 12.18 8.72
N ASP A 347 -1.65 11.24 9.53
CA ASP A 347 -1.90 9.88 9.08
C ASP A 347 -2.98 9.82 8.00
N ALA A 348 -2.72 9.05 6.94
CA ALA A 348 -3.65 8.84 5.85
C ALA A 348 -4.78 7.92 6.33
N GLN A 349 -6.01 8.43 6.30
CA GLN A 349 -7.17 7.66 6.74
C GLN A 349 -7.77 6.90 5.55
N THR A 350 -7.99 5.59 5.70
CA THR A 350 -8.75 4.82 4.70
C THR A 350 -10.20 4.76 5.16
N SER A 351 -11.16 5.17 4.31
CA SER A 351 -12.58 5.25 4.68
C SER A 351 -12.84 5.92 6.05
N GLY A 352 -12.23 7.09 6.25
CA GLY A 352 -12.38 7.83 7.51
C GLY A 352 -13.76 8.47 7.67
N GLY A 353 -13.89 9.28 8.71
CA GLY A 353 -15.14 9.95 9.06
C GLY A 353 -15.34 11.25 8.30
N LEU A 354 -16.52 11.82 8.43
CA LEU A 354 -16.79 13.19 8.00
C LEU A 354 -16.17 14.17 9.02
N LEU A 355 -15.56 15.23 8.51
CA LEU A 355 -15.19 16.42 9.24
C LEU A 355 -16.19 17.52 8.91
N ILE A 356 -16.99 17.90 9.90
CA ILE A 356 -18.18 18.73 9.71
C ILE A 356 -18.00 20.04 10.48
N ALA A 357 -18.17 21.17 9.79
CA ALA A 357 -18.27 22.49 10.39
C ALA A 357 -19.75 22.85 10.59
N ILE A 358 -20.16 23.05 11.84
CA ILE A 358 -21.54 23.30 12.23
C ILE A 358 -21.63 24.44 13.25
N ALA A 359 -22.73 25.20 13.23
CA ALA A 359 -22.95 26.28 14.19
C ALA A 359 -22.86 25.78 15.65
N GLU A 360 -22.19 26.54 16.51
CA GLU A 360 -21.96 26.22 17.92
C GLU A 360 -23.26 25.86 18.68
N ASN A 361 -24.33 26.62 18.44
CA ASN A 361 -25.63 26.41 19.08
C ASN A 361 -26.34 25.11 18.67
N ALA A 362 -25.90 24.46 17.59
CA ALA A 362 -26.45 23.20 17.10
C ALA A 362 -25.54 22.00 17.42
N ALA A 363 -24.29 22.24 17.84
CA ALA A 363 -23.26 21.21 17.98
C ALA A 363 -23.64 20.11 18.99
N ASP A 364 -24.13 20.48 20.17
CA ASP A 364 -24.50 19.51 21.22
C ASP A 364 -25.63 18.58 20.79
N ASP A 365 -26.67 19.12 20.17
CA ASP A 365 -27.82 18.32 19.71
C ASP A 365 -27.47 17.47 18.50
N PHE A 366 -26.60 17.99 17.62
CA PHE A 366 -26.05 17.22 16.51
C PHE A 366 -25.21 16.04 17.00
N LEU A 367 -24.33 16.25 17.98
CA LEU A 367 -23.49 15.20 18.56
C LEU A 367 -24.32 14.11 19.24
N LYS A 368 -25.33 14.50 20.03
CA LYS A 368 -26.28 13.55 20.63
C LYS A 368 -27.01 12.74 19.56
N ALA A 369 -27.44 13.39 18.47
CA ALA A 369 -28.11 12.70 17.37
C ALA A 369 -27.18 11.67 16.70
N LEU A 370 -25.92 12.03 16.44
CA LEU A 370 -24.90 11.11 15.91
C LEU A 370 -24.72 9.88 16.81
N HIS A 371 -24.56 10.10 18.11
CA HIS A 371 -24.41 9.01 19.08
C HIS A 371 -25.65 8.11 19.14
N SER A 372 -26.85 8.70 19.09
CA SER A 372 -28.11 7.94 19.10
C SER A 372 -28.33 7.07 17.86
N GLU A 373 -27.77 7.47 16.71
CA GLU A 373 -27.79 6.71 15.45
C GLU A 373 -26.60 5.73 15.31
N GLY A 374 -25.82 5.54 16.39
CA GLY A 374 -24.72 4.56 16.44
C GLY A 374 -23.35 5.09 15.99
N VAL A 375 -23.21 6.39 15.71
CA VAL A 375 -21.92 7.04 15.39
C VAL A 375 -21.21 7.44 16.68
N ALA A 376 -20.95 6.47 17.56
CA ALA A 376 -20.55 6.70 18.96
C ALA A 376 -19.18 7.39 19.13
N GLU A 377 -18.27 7.23 18.16
CA GLU A 377 -16.92 7.84 18.19
C GLU A 377 -16.92 9.31 17.73
N ALA A 378 -18.08 9.85 17.34
CA ALA A 378 -18.17 11.24 16.96
C ALA A 378 -17.80 12.15 18.13
N SER A 379 -16.99 13.17 17.85
CA SER A 379 -16.52 14.11 18.88
C SER A 379 -16.30 15.49 18.29
N VAL A 380 -16.47 16.50 19.15
CA VAL A 380 -16.05 17.88 18.86
C VAL A 380 -14.53 17.93 18.98
N VAL A 381 -13.86 18.25 17.89
CA VAL A 381 -12.39 18.23 17.80
C VAL A 381 -11.76 19.61 17.79
N GLY A 382 -12.57 20.66 17.67
CA GLY A 382 -12.06 22.01 17.49
C GLY A 382 -13.11 22.99 17.02
N LYS A 383 -12.66 24.11 16.46
CA LYS A 383 -13.53 25.19 15.97
C LYS A 383 -12.87 25.99 14.86
N VAL A 384 -13.69 26.69 14.10
CA VAL A 384 -13.28 27.71 13.14
C VAL A 384 -13.12 29.03 13.89
N LEU A 385 -11.95 29.66 13.76
CA LEU A 385 -11.57 30.81 14.57
C LEU A 385 -12.15 32.11 14.04
N GLY A 386 -12.00 32.39 12.75
CA GLY A 386 -12.33 33.67 12.14
C GLY A 386 -11.76 33.78 10.74
N LYS A 387 -11.97 34.92 10.08
CA LYS A 387 -11.37 35.19 8.76
C LYS A 387 -9.86 35.04 8.81
N GLY A 388 -9.31 34.34 7.84
CA GLY A 388 -7.93 33.90 7.87
C GLY A 388 -7.38 33.56 6.49
N SER A 389 -6.18 32.98 6.50
CA SER A 389 -5.47 32.59 5.27
C SER A 389 -5.49 31.09 5.02
N GLY A 390 -6.23 30.33 5.85
CA GLY A 390 -6.27 28.88 5.82
C GLY A 390 -5.22 28.25 6.74
N LEU A 391 -4.94 28.86 7.89
CA LEU A 391 -4.06 28.30 8.92
C LEU A 391 -4.84 27.33 9.82
N VAL A 392 -4.19 26.25 10.21
CA VAL A 392 -4.72 25.26 11.15
C VAL A 392 -3.83 25.21 12.38
N HIS A 393 -4.37 25.67 13.51
CA HIS A 393 -3.71 25.61 14.80
C HIS A 393 -3.95 24.26 15.46
N VAL A 394 -2.88 23.61 15.94
CA VAL A 394 -2.98 22.36 16.69
C VAL A 394 -2.62 22.64 18.14
N ARG A 395 -3.62 22.59 19.03
CA ARG A 395 -3.44 22.83 20.47
C ARG A 395 -3.50 21.54 21.27
N THR A 396 -2.99 21.60 22.48
CA THR A 396 -3.25 20.60 23.51
C THR A 396 -3.63 21.29 24.82
N THR A 397 -4.57 20.68 25.53
CA THR A 397 -4.97 20.96 26.90
C THR A 397 -4.11 20.20 27.92
N GLY A 398 -3.25 19.28 27.46
CA GLY A 398 -2.43 18.42 28.32
C GLY A 398 -3.20 17.27 28.99
N LYS A 399 -4.47 17.05 28.65
CA LYS A 399 -5.29 15.96 29.22
C LYS A 399 -4.84 14.57 28.75
N ARG A 400 -4.30 14.46 27.54
CA ARG A 400 -3.85 13.22 26.91
C ARG A 400 -2.34 13.18 26.84
N GLU A 401 -1.74 12.31 27.65
CA GLU A 401 -0.30 12.04 27.58
C GLU A 401 0.02 11.00 26.49
N MET A 402 1.09 11.23 25.75
CA MET A 402 1.66 10.21 24.87
C MET A 402 2.37 9.15 25.72
N PRO A 403 2.17 7.86 25.42
CA PRO A 403 2.88 6.79 26.11
C PRO A 403 4.39 6.88 25.87
N ALA A 404 5.17 6.26 26.75
CA ALA A 404 6.59 6.07 26.52
C ALA A 404 6.82 5.04 25.39
N PRO A 405 7.90 5.18 24.60
CA PRO A 405 8.28 4.16 23.62
C PRO A 405 8.43 2.79 24.31
N SER A 406 7.89 1.76 23.69
CA SER A 406 8.00 0.39 24.18
C SER A 406 9.46 -0.07 24.15
N GLN A 407 9.88 -0.79 25.19
CA GLN A 407 11.22 -1.40 25.24
C GLN A 407 11.29 -2.73 24.46
N GLU A 408 10.22 -3.08 23.74
CA GLU A 408 10.16 -4.35 23.01
C GLU A 408 11.15 -4.34 21.85
N LYS A 409 12.09 -5.29 21.91
CA LYS A 409 12.99 -5.57 20.79
C LYS A 409 12.14 -5.92 19.55
N PRO A 410 12.56 -5.52 18.33
CA PRO A 410 11.86 -5.87 17.11
C PRO A 410 11.51 -7.35 17.12
N ALA A 411 10.21 -7.67 17.06
CA ALA A 411 9.78 -9.03 16.81
C ALA A 411 10.49 -9.52 15.53
N ALA A 412 11.02 -10.75 15.57
CA ALA A 412 11.59 -11.38 14.40
C ALA A 412 10.57 -11.25 13.25
N LYS A 413 11.02 -10.79 12.07
CA LYS A 413 10.16 -10.61 10.91
C LYS A 413 9.25 -11.83 10.78
N ALA A 414 7.94 -11.62 10.68
CA ALA A 414 7.04 -12.66 10.22
C ALA A 414 7.64 -13.22 8.91
N PRO A 415 7.75 -14.56 8.77
CA PRO A 415 8.36 -15.13 7.59
C PRO A 415 7.59 -14.63 6.37
N VAL A 416 8.30 -13.93 5.48
CA VAL A 416 7.82 -13.74 4.12
C VAL A 416 7.55 -15.14 3.60
N VAL A 417 6.31 -15.43 3.20
CA VAL A 417 5.93 -16.70 2.57
C VAL A 417 6.66 -16.77 1.23
N THR A 418 7.91 -17.17 1.29
CA THR A 418 8.59 -17.88 0.23
C THR A 418 8.21 -19.33 0.46
N GLN A 419 7.45 -19.90 -0.47
CA GLN A 419 7.16 -21.33 -0.44
C GLN A 419 8.49 -22.08 -0.59
N GLU A 420 9.05 -22.53 0.52
CA GLU A 420 9.99 -23.65 0.54
C GLU A 420 9.27 -24.89 1.05
N VAL A 421 9.46 -25.96 0.29
CA VAL A 421 8.86 -27.28 0.46
C VAL A 421 9.47 -27.95 1.69
N GLU A 422 8.62 -28.57 2.52
CA GLU A 422 8.94 -29.19 3.80
C GLU A 422 10.18 -30.10 3.77
N GLN A 423 11.05 -29.95 4.78
CA GLN A 423 12.05 -30.96 5.14
C GLN A 423 11.86 -31.40 6.59
N VAL A 424 11.55 -32.69 6.75
CA VAL A 424 11.32 -33.39 8.02
C VAL A 424 12.63 -33.55 8.79
N CYS A 425 12.58 -33.32 10.10
CA CYS A 425 13.67 -33.45 11.06
C CYS A 425 14.22 -34.88 11.17
N CYS A 426 15.56 -35.01 11.12
CA CYS A 426 16.30 -36.13 11.71
C CYS A 426 17.54 -35.57 12.42
N ALA A 427 17.85 -36.14 13.59
CA ALA A 427 18.94 -35.75 14.48
C ALA A 427 20.32 -35.75 13.78
N GLU A 428 21.17 -34.81 14.22
CA GLU A 428 22.53 -34.56 13.74
C GLU A 428 23.46 -35.77 13.91
N PRO A 429 24.13 -36.23 12.84
CA PRO A 429 25.50 -36.70 12.93
C PRO A 429 26.45 -35.53 12.61
N GLU A 430 27.58 -35.45 13.30
CA GLU A 430 28.69 -34.59 12.90
C GLU A 430 29.09 -34.94 11.45
N VAL A 431 28.96 -33.98 10.52
CA VAL A 431 29.38 -34.15 9.12
C VAL A 431 30.44 -33.09 8.79
N GLU A 432 31.64 -33.57 8.44
CA GLU A 432 32.73 -32.79 7.86
C GLU A 432 32.25 -31.88 6.72
N GLU A 433 32.69 -30.61 6.74
CA GLU A 433 32.43 -29.62 5.70
C GLU A 433 32.85 -30.17 4.32
N THR A 434 31.86 -30.49 3.49
CA THR A 434 32.09 -30.95 2.13
C THR A 434 32.26 -29.74 1.19
N ALA A 435 33.38 -29.71 0.46
CA ALA A 435 33.70 -28.64 -0.48
C ALA A 435 32.67 -28.57 -1.62
N CYS A 436 32.06 -27.40 -1.82
CA CYS A 436 31.06 -27.17 -2.85
C CYS A 436 31.71 -26.88 -4.22
N CYS A 437 31.30 -27.68 -5.22
CA CYS A 437 31.33 -27.49 -6.67
C CYS A 437 32.66 -27.24 -7.42
N ALA A 438 33.78 -26.85 -6.81
CA ALA A 438 35.03 -26.60 -7.57
C ALA A 438 36.24 -27.45 -7.15
N ASP A 439 36.33 -27.87 -5.89
CA ASP A 439 37.55 -28.49 -5.33
C ASP A 439 37.34 -29.94 -4.83
N GLY A 440 36.41 -30.69 -5.42
CA GLY A 440 36.21 -32.10 -5.13
C GLY A 440 37.37 -32.99 -5.64
N HIS A 441 38.48 -33.02 -4.91
CA HIS A 441 39.49 -34.09 -5.01
C HIS A 441 39.21 -35.13 -3.94
N GLY A 442 38.32 -36.08 -4.24
CA GLY A 442 38.03 -37.24 -3.40
C GLY A 442 38.15 -38.52 -4.21
N THR A 443 39.25 -39.24 -4.03
CA THR A 443 39.41 -40.64 -4.45
C THR A 443 38.47 -41.52 -3.64
N GLY A 444 37.42 -42.06 -4.25
CA GLY A 444 36.44 -42.91 -3.56
C GLY A 444 35.73 -43.87 -4.50
N THR A 445 35.87 -45.16 -4.18
CA THR A 445 35.47 -46.40 -4.87
C THR A 445 34.09 -46.44 -5.53
N ALA A 446 34.05 -47.09 -6.71
CA ALA A 446 32.88 -47.37 -7.51
C ALA A 446 31.81 -48.20 -6.76
N VAL A 447 30.56 -47.73 -6.80
CA VAL A 447 29.38 -48.53 -6.51
C VAL A 447 28.54 -48.59 -7.78
N SER A 448 28.31 -49.81 -8.23
CA SER A 448 27.54 -50.19 -9.42
C SER A 448 26.05 -49.88 -9.26
N GLY A 449 25.48 -49.13 -10.19
CA GLY A 449 24.03 -48.96 -10.30
C GLY A 449 23.66 -47.94 -11.38
N ASP A 450 23.03 -48.42 -12.45
CA ASP A 450 22.52 -47.65 -13.60
C ASP A 450 21.73 -46.38 -13.20
N LYS A 451 22.38 -45.21 -13.34
CA LYS A 451 21.74 -43.89 -13.50
C LYS A 451 22.59 -43.03 -14.43
N LEU A 452 22.58 -43.36 -15.72
CA LEU A 452 23.32 -42.61 -16.75
C LEU A 452 22.80 -41.16 -16.99
N GLY A 453 21.66 -40.74 -16.42
CA GLY A 453 21.07 -39.42 -16.69
C GLY A 453 21.53 -38.26 -15.79
N THR A 454 21.70 -38.50 -14.49
CA THR A 454 22.03 -37.43 -13.51
C THR A 454 23.54 -37.21 -13.39
N SER A 455 24.33 -38.28 -13.50
CA SER A 455 25.80 -38.25 -13.42
C SER A 455 26.42 -37.52 -14.62
N GLU A 456 25.85 -37.66 -15.81
CA GLU A 456 26.32 -36.97 -17.01
C GLU A 456 26.07 -35.46 -16.95
N ILE A 457 24.91 -35.03 -16.42
CA ILE A 457 24.59 -33.60 -16.22
C ILE A 457 25.56 -32.98 -15.20
N GLN A 458 25.81 -33.66 -14.08
CA GLN A 458 26.74 -33.19 -13.05
C GLN A 458 28.17 -33.07 -13.62
N ARG A 459 28.62 -34.05 -14.41
CA ARG A 459 29.92 -34.01 -15.09
C ARG A 459 30.00 -32.82 -16.07
N LYS A 460 29.00 -32.64 -16.93
CA LYS A 460 28.97 -31.52 -17.90
C LYS A 460 28.94 -30.16 -17.21
N PHE A 461 28.23 -30.04 -16.09
CA PHE A 461 28.20 -28.81 -15.31
C PHE A 461 29.56 -28.51 -14.66
N GLN A 462 30.23 -29.52 -14.09
CA GLN A 462 31.59 -29.37 -13.56
C GLN A 462 32.61 -29.01 -14.65
N GLU A 463 32.50 -29.61 -15.84
CA GLU A 463 33.33 -29.27 -17.00
C GLU A 463 33.12 -27.83 -17.45
N PHE A 464 31.86 -27.37 -17.49
CA PHE A 464 31.54 -25.97 -17.76
C PHE A 464 32.15 -25.05 -16.72
N LEU A 465 31.98 -25.32 -15.42
CA LEU A 465 32.54 -24.49 -14.35
C LEU A 465 34.06 -24.44 -14.42
N LYS A 466 34.72 -25.57 -14.69
CA LYS A 466 36.17 -25.63 -14.89
C LYS A 466 36.59 -24.80 -16.10
N SER A 467 35.92 -24.97 -17.23
CA SER A 467 36.22 -24.21 -18.46
C SER A 467 36.00 -22.71 -18.29
N ALA A 468 34.92 -22.29 -17.63
CA ALA A 468 34.60 -20.89 -17.37
C ALA A 468 35.64 -20.22 -16.46
N ASN A 469 36.13 -20.95 -15.44
CA ASN A 469 37.12 -20.44 -14.48
C ASN A 469 38.58 -20.60 -14.94
N THR A 470 38.84 -21.33 -16.03
CA THR A 470 40.21 -21.48 -16.57
C THR A 470 40.69 -20.14 -17.13
N PRO A 471 41.94 -19.69 -16.82
CA PRO A 471 42.49 -18.46 -17.37
C PRO A 471 42.47 -18.43 -18.91
N GLY A 472 42.26 -17.25 -19.48
CA GLY A 472 42.21 -17.03 -20.92
C GLY A 472 42.49 -15.56 -21.22
N ALA A 473 41.56 -14.89 -21.91
CA ALA A 473 41.65 -13.44 -22.13
C ALA A 473 41.65 -12.63 -20.83
N LEU A 474 41.02 -13.16 -19.77
CA LEU A 474 41.19 -12.70 -18.39
C LEU A 474 42.05 -13.72 -17.65
N ASP A 475 43.05 -13.23 -16.91
CA ASP A 475 43.90 -14.07 -16.07
C ASP A 475 43.15 -14.62 -14.84
N ALA A 476 43.80 -15.53 -14.11
CA ALA A 476 43.22 -16.16 -12.93
C ALA A 476 42.85 -15.12 -11.85
N TYR A 477 43.70 -14.10 -11.70
CA TYR A 477 43.57 -13.08 -10.67
C TYR A 477 42.31 -12.24 -10.93
N THR A 478 42.17 -11.69 -12.13
CA THR A 478 41.03 -10.90 -12.56
C THR A 478 39.73 -11.70 -12.48
N LYS A 479 39.72 -12.97 -12.92
CA LYS A 479 38.54 -13.82 -12.80
C LYS A 479 38.12 -14.06 -11.35
N GLN A 480 39.08 -14.16 -10.43
CA GLN A 480 38.79 -14.32 -9.01
C GLN A 480 38.17 -13.05 -8.39
N ALA A 481 38.63 -11.86 -8.78
CA ALA A 481 38.02 -10.59 -8.37
C ALA A 481 36.57 -10.47 -8.88
N VAL A 482 36.32 -10.84 -10.14
CA VAL A 482 34.96 -10.87 -10.73
C VAL A 482 34.07 -11.87 -10.00
N ALA A 483 34.57 -13.08 -9.72
CA ALA A 483 33.80 -14.09 -9.00
C ALA A 483 33.42 -13.63 -7.57
N LEU A 484 34.33 -12.95 -6.86
CA LEU A 484 34.05 -12.34 -5.57
C LEU A 484 32.97 -11.27 -5.68
N SER A 485 33.09 -10.34 -6.65
CA SER A 485 32.11 -9.28 -6.89
C SER A 485 30.71 -9.82 -7.17
N LEU A 486 30.61 -10.83 -8.05
CA LEU A 486 29.35 -11.49 -8.39
C LEU A 486 28.75 -12.26 -7.19
N SER A 487 29.60 -12.87 -6.36
CA SER A 487 29.16 -13.58 -5.16
C SER A 487 28.56 -12.61 -4.12
N VAL A 488 29.17 -11.43 -3.98
CA VAL A 488 28.68 -10.34 -3.13
C VAL A 488 27.35 -9.81 -3.64
N LEU A 489 27.25 -9.51 -4.94
CA LEU A 489 26.01 -9.03 -5.57
C LEU A 489 24.86 -10.06 -5.44
N ALA A 490 25.16 -11.35 -5.59
CA ALA A 490 24.19 -12.43 -5.43
C ALA A 490 23.79 -12.70 -3.96
N LYS A 491 24.46 -12.06 -2.98
CA LYS A 491 24.25 -12.24 -1.54
C LYS A 491 24.35 -13.71 -1.08
N CYS A 492 25.28 -14.46 -1.66
CA CYS A 492 25.50 -15.87 -1.33
C CYS A 492 26.68 -16.03 -0.36
N GLU A 493 26.39 -16.22 0.93
CA GLU A 493 27.41 -16.28 1.99
C GLU A 493 28.47 -17.37 1.76
N PRO A 494 28.12 -18.63 1.45
CA PRO A 494 29.11 -19.68 1.20
C PRO A 494 30.05 -19.33 0.03
N CYS A 495 29.52 -18.75 -1.05
CA CYS A 495 30.33 -18.33 -2.20
C CYS A 495 31.28 -17.20 -1.83
N VAL A 496 30.81 -16.18 -1.10
CA VAL A 496 31.67 -15.07 -0.66
C VAL A 496 32.80 -15.58 0.24
N LYS A 497 32.50 -16.42 1.24
CA LYS A 497 33.53 -17.01 2.11
C LYS A 497 34.56 -17.82 1.33
N MET A 498 34.11 -18.67 0.41
CA MET A 498 34.97 -19.46 -0.46
C MET A 498 35.86 -18.58 -1.35
N HIS A 499 35.28 -17.57 -2.01
CA HIS A 499 36.04 -16.70 -2.91
C HIS A 499 36.97 -15.74 -2.16
N ILE A 500 36.65 -15.29 -0.94
CA ILE A 500 37.60 -14.56 -0.07
C ILE A 500 38.77 -15.47 0.30
N LYS A 501 38.51 -16.71 0.73
CA LYS A 501 39.56 -17.67 1.08
C LYS A 501 40.47 -17.97 -0.12
N LYS A 502 39.89 -18.14 -1.32
CA LYS A 502 40.64 -18.36 -2.55
C LYS A 502 41.44 -17.13 -2.99
N ALA A 503 40.85 -15.93 -2.91
CA ALA A 503 41.55 -14.67 -3.21
C ALA A 503 42.78 -14.49 -2.29
N ARG A 504 42.63 -14.72 -0.98
CA ARG A 504 43.76 -14.68 -0.03
C ARG A 504 44.86 -15.68 -0.38
N LYS A 505 44.51 -16.91 -0.76
CA LYS A 505 45.48 -17.92 -1.22
C LYS A 505 46.19 -17.51 -2.52
N MET A 506 45.54 -16.72 -3.36
CA MET A 506 46.09 -16.19 -4.62
C MET A 506 46.90 -14.90 -4.42
N GLY A 507 47.01 -14.39 -3.19
CA GLY A 507 47.84 -13.23 -2.86
C GLY A 507 47.12 -11.88 -2.88
N PHE A 508 45.78 -11.86 -2.95
CA PHE A 508 45.03 -10.61 -2.85
C PHE A 508 45.26 -9.93 -1.50
N SER A 509 45.51 -8.62 -1.52
CA SER A 509 45.42 -7.76 -0.35
C SER A 509 43.97 -7.61 0.13
N GLN A 510 43.78 -7.16 1.37
CA GLN A 510 42.44 -6.90 1.88
C GLN A 510 41.77 -5.73 1.15
N GLU A 511 42.55 -4.75 0.67
CA GLU A 511 42.07 -3.63 -0.14
C GLU A 511 41.51 -4.09 -1.48
N GLU A 512 42.21 -5.00 -2.19
CA GLU A 512 41.73 -5.55 -3.46
C GLU A 512 40.47 -6.42 -3.29
N ILE A 513 40.36 -7.14 -2.17
CA ILE A 513 39.16 -7.91 -1.81
C ILE A 513 37.98 -6.97 -1.57
N ASP A 514 38.22 -5.87 -0.86
CA ASP A 514 37.19 -4.86 -0.56
C ASP A 514 36.77 -4.13 -1.83
N GLU A 515 37.72 -3.73 -2.68
CA GLU A 515 37.45 -3.04 -3.95
C GLU A 515 36.63 -3.93 -4.91
N ALA A 516 36.98 -5.21 -5.04
CA ALA A 516 36.19 -6.17 -5.81
C ALA A 516 34.76 -6.35 -5.23
N ALA A 517 34.61 -6.34 -3.92
CA ALA A 517 33.29 -6.39 -3.27
C ALA A 517 32.50 -5.09 -3.50
N TRP A 518 33.15 -3.92 -3.46
CA TRP A 518 32.54 -2.62 -3.74
C TRP A 518 32.01 -2.51 -5.16
N MET A 519 32.64 -3.16 -6.13
CA MET A 519 32.08 -3.31 -7.47
C MET A 519 30.72 -4.02 -7.45
N GLY A 520 30.52 -5.02 -6.59
CA GLY A 520 29.21 -5.66 -6.43
C GLY A 520 28.21 -4.77 -5.68
N ILE A 521 28.68 -4.06 -4.66
CA ILE A 521 27.87 -3.12 -3.86
C ILE A 521 27.35 -1.97 -4.72
N ALA A 522 28.14 -1.44 -5.66
CA ALA A 522 27.73 -0.34 -6.53
C ALA A 522 26.46 -0.63 -7.35
N PHE A 523 26.24 -1.90 -7.73
CA PHE A 523 25.03 -2.34 -8.44
C PHE A 523 23.92 -2.85 -7.50
N GLY A 524 24.27 -3.19 -6.25
CA GLY A 524 23.37 -3.79 -5.27
C GLY A 524 22.85 -2.86 -4.16
N GLY A 525 23.43 -1.66 -4.03
CA GLY A 525 23.04 -0.65 -3.04
C GLY A 525 23.32 -1.05 -1.59
N SER A 526 22.70 -0.31 -0.66
CA SER A 526 22.88 -0.49 0.79
C SER A 526 22.60 -1.91 1.31
N PRO A 527 21.65 -2.71 0.78
CA PRO A 527 21.45 -4.08 1.26
C PRO A 527 22.64 -5.01 1.00
N VAL A 528 23.30 -4.85 -0.15
CA VAL A 528 24.49 -5.65 -0.50
C VAL A 528 25.70 -5.23 0.32
N MET A 529 25.81 -3.93 0.62
CA MET A 529 26.82 -3.41 1.56
C MET A 529 26.66 -4.03 2.96
N MET A 530 25.44 -4.04 3.50
CA MET A 530 25.17 -4.62 4.82
C MET A 530 25.47 -6.12 4.86
N PHE A 531 25.08 -6.85 3.82
CA PHE A 531 25.41 -8.27 3.67
C PHE A 531 26.92 -8.50 3.67
N TYR A 532 27.67 -7.78 2.85
CA TYR A 532 29.13 -7.93 2.77
C TYR A 532 29.81 -7.60 4.10
N ASN A 533 29.38 -6.54 4.78
CA ASN A 533 29.89 -6.17 6.10
C ASN A 533 29.60 -7.25 7.16
N GLY A 534 28.47 -7.97 7.04
CA GLY A 534 28.16 -9.13 7.89
C GLY A 534 29.09 -10.32 7.63
N VAL A 535 29.33 -10.63 6.35
CA VAL A 535 30.11 -11.82 5.94
C VAL A 535 31.62 -11.61 6.04
N LYS A 536 32.12 -10.39 5.78
CA LYS A 536 33.56 -10.09 5.86
C LYS A 536 34.11 -10.24 7.28
N ASN A 537 33.26 -10.05 8.28
CA ASN A 537 33.61 -10.10 9.70
C ASN A 537 33.31 -11.47 10.36
N SER A 538 32.81 -12.45 9.58
CA SER A 538 32.48 -13.81 10.00
C SER A 538 33.44 -14.82 9.40
#